data_AF-A0A8J7CD11-F1
#
_entry.id   AF-A0A8J7CD11-F1
#
_cell.length_a   1.000
_cell.length_b   1.000
_cell.length_c   1.000
_cell.angle_alpha   90.00
_cell.angle_beta   90.00
_cell.angle_gamma   90.00
#
_symmetry.space_group_name_H-M   'P 1'
#
loop_
_entity.id
_entity.type
_entity.pdbx_description
1 polymer ?
#
loop_
_entity_poly.entity_id
_entity_poly.type
_entity_poly.pdbx_seq_one_letter_code
_entity_poly.pdbx_strand_id
1 'polypeptide(L)'
;MIRINDEVTIDDGELRFEFSRSSGPGGQNVNKVETKVRLLFDVRSSSSLTADQRDRIEERLATRITKDHVLHVTSQRHRSREANRRATIERFGDLLAEALAQEEPRVPSKV
;
A
#
# COMPACT_ATOMS: atom_id res chain seq x y z
N MET A 1 2.45 12.15 -7.75
CA MET A 1 1.75 12.64 -6.54
C MET A 1 0.47 11.85 -6.29
N ILE A 2 0.38 11.23 -5.12
CA ILE A 2 -0.77 10.50 -4.58
C ILE A 2 -1.23 11.27 -3.34
N ARG A 3 -2.45 11.79 -3.39
CA ARG A 3 -3.04 12.49 -2.26
C ARG A 3 -3.62 11.48 -1.27
N ILE A 4 -3.21 11.57 -0.02
CA ILE A 4 -3.72 10.73 1.08
C ILE A 4 -4.86 11.46 1.79
N ASN A 5 -4.62 12.71 2.19
CA ASN A 5 -5.60 13.61 2.80
C ASN A 5 -5.25 15.07 2.47
N ASP A 6 -5.83 16.06 3.16
CA ASP A 6 -5.54 17.48 2.95
C ASP A 6 -4.13 17.90 3.39
N GLU A 7 -3.50 17.12 4.28
CA GLU A 7 -2.20 17.45 4.89
C GLU A 7 -1.04 16.65 4.29
N VAL A 8 -1.31 15.48 3.69
CA VAL A 8 -0.31 14.53 3.22
C VAL A 8 -0.51 14.19 1.75
N THR A 9 0.52 14.46 0.97
CA THR A 9 0.64 14.08 -0.44
C THR A 9 1.99 13.41 -0.64
N ILE A 10 1.99 12.16 -1.12
CA ILE A 10 3.20 11.37 -1.37
C ILE A 10 3.57 11.48 -2.84
N ASP A 11 4.85 11.68 -3.17
CA ASP A 11 5.24 11.69 -4.58
C ASP A 11 5.34 10.27 -5.17
N ASP A 12 5.13 10.12 -6.49
CA ASP A 12 5.25 8.79 -7.13
C ASP A 12 6.71 8.29 -7.08
N GLY A 13 7.68 9.21 -7.04
CA GLY A 13 9.11 8.88 -6.90
C GLY A 13 9.51 8.29 -5.54
N GLU A 14 8.68 8.46 -4.50
CA GLU A 14 8.89 7.82 -3.19
C GLU A 14 8.41 6.36 -3.18
N LEU A 15 7.65 5.94 -4.19
CA LEU A 15 6.99 4.65 -4.25
C LEU A 15 7.77 3.69 -5.14
N ARG A 16 8.15 2.56 -4.57
CA ARG A 16 8.78 1.48 -5.34
C ARG A 16 7.76 0.40 -5.66
N PHE A 17 7.61 0.08 -6.94
CA PHE A 17 6.72 -0.97 -7.39
C PHE A 17 7.52 -2.20 -7.82
N GLU A 18 7.32 -3.31 -7.13
CA GLU A 18 7.82 -4.63 -7.52
C GLU A 18 6.70 -5.44 -8.18
N PHE A 19 7.05 -6.14 -9.24
CA PHE A 19 6.13 -7.00 -9.98
C PHE A 19 6.58 -8.43 -9.80
N SER A 20 5.63 -9.31 -9.50
CA SER A 20 5.92 -10.71 -9.26
C SER A 20 4.82 -11.60 -9.80
N ARG A 21 5.09 -12.90 -9.79
CA ARG A 21 4.10 -13.90 -10.19
C ARG A 21 3.04 -14.02 -9.11
N SER A 22 1.78 -14.02 -9.52
CA SER A 22 0.66 -14.29 -8.63
C SER A 22 0.75 -15.73 -8.14
N SER A 23 0.86 -15.92 -6.83
CA SER A 23 0.90 -17.25 -6.21
C SER A 23 -0.51 -17.80 -6.09
N GLY A 24 -0.79 -18.91 -6.75
CA GLY A 24 -1.99 -19.73 -6.58
C GLY A 24 -1.60 -21.22 -6.50
N PRO A 25 -2.25 -22.03 -5.63
CA PRO A 25 -1.98 -23.46 -5.54
C PRO A 25 -2.29 -24.15 -6.88
N GLY A 26 -1.43 -25.08 -7.27
CA GLY A 26 -1.23 -25.50 -8.66
C GLY A 26 -2.38 -26.26 -9.34
N GLY A 27 -2.29 -26.32 -10.67
CA GLY A 27 -3.12 -27.19 -11.51
C GLY A 27 -3.39 -26.59 -12.89
N GLN A 28 -2.58 -27.03 -13.88
CA GLN A 28 -2.81 -26.96 -15.32
C GLN A 28 -2.98 -25.58 -16.00
N ASN A 29 -1.99 -25.23 -16.85
CA ASN A 29 -2.03 -24.31 -17.99
C ASN A 29 -2.92 -23.06 -17.89
N VAL A 30 -2.52 -22.08 -17.06
CA VAL A 30 -3.01 -20.70 -17.19
C VAL A 30 -1.80 -19.81 -17.45
N ASN A 31 -1.76 -19.17 -18.62
CA ASN A 31 -0.73 -18.21 -19.02
C ASN A 31 -0.29 -17.35 -17.83
N LYS A 32 0.90 -17.63 -17.32
CA LYS A 32 1.38 -17.24 -15.99
C LYS A 32 1.93 -15.82 -16.04
N VAL A 33 1.03 -14.83 -16.20
CA VAL A 33 1.39 -13.42 -16.31
C VAL A 33 1.80 -12.87 -14.93
N GLU A 34 2.83 -12.03 -14.90
CA GLU A 34 3.35 -11.35 -13.70
C GLU A 34 2.41 -10.22 -13.28
N THR A 35 1.21 -10.59 -12.81
CA THR A 35 0.14 -9.63 -12.51
C THR A 35 0.22 -9.10 -11.08
N LYS A 36 0.90 -9.78 -10.16
CA LYS A 36 1.00 -9.35 -8.76
C LYS A 36 1.89 -8.11 -8.67
N VAL A 37 1.36 -7.08 -8.01
CA VAL A 37 2.07 -5.82 -7.75
C VAL A 37 2.28 -5.68 -6.25
N ARG A 38 3.51 -5.35 -5.85
CA ARG A 38 3.88 -4.90 -4.51
C ARG A 38 4.33 -3.45 -4.60
N LEU A 39 3.81 -2.62 -3.72
CA LEU A 39 4.26 -1.26 -3.46
C LEU A 39 5.06 -1.30 -2.15
N LEU A 40 6.24 -0.71 -2.19
CA LEU A 40 7.11 -0.50 -1.05
C LEU A 40 7.24 1.01 -0.85
N PHE A 41 7.03 1.43 0.39
CA PHE A 41 7.10 2.83 0.80
C PHE A 41 7.92 2.94 2.08
N ASP A 42 8.99 3.72 2.04
CA ASP A 42 9.84 3.97 3.21
C ASP A 42 9.24 5.10 4.04
N VAL A 43 8.66 4.72 5.19
CA VAL A 43 7.94 5.67 6.06
C VAL A 43 8.93 6.64 6.70
N ARG A 44 10.13 6.19 7.08
CA ARG A 44 11.15 7.01 7.75
C ARG A 44 11.87 7.95 6.79
N SER A 45 12.07 7.53 5.55
CA SER A 45 12.73 8.34 4.53
C SER A 45 11.80 9.32 3.83
N SER A 46 10.47 9.22 4.01
CA SER A 46 9.51 10.06 3.31
C SER A 46 9.55 11.51 3.80
N SER A 47 9.90 12.44 2.91
CA SER A 47 9.87 13.89 3.20
C SER A 47 8.46 14.44 3.36
N SER A 48 7.47 13.69 2.88
CA SER A 48 6.06 14.08 2.82
C SER A 48 5.32 13.83 4.14
N LEU A 49 5.98 13.18 5.12
CA LEU A 49 5.43 12.85 6.44
C LEU A 49 6.18 13.56 7.56
N THR A 50 5.45 14.08 8.54
CA THR A 50 6.01 14.61 9.81
C THR A 50 6.42 13.48 10.76
N ALA A 51 7.22 13.77 11.78
CA ALA A 51 7.65 12.77 12.76
C ALA A 51 6.45 12.06 13.43
N ASP A 52 5.46 12.81 13.91
CA ASP A 52 4.24 12.27 14.52
C ASP A 52 3.44 11.38 13.56
N GLN A 53 3.36 11.76 12.27
CA GLN A 53 2.65 10.98 11.26
C GLN A 53 3.37 9.65 10.99
N ARG A 54 4.71 9.68 10.90
CA ARG A 54 5.53 8.48 10.71
C ARG A 54 5.34 7.51 11.88
N ASP A 55 5.43 8.00 13.11
CA ASP A 55 5.28 7.16 14.30
C ASP A 55 3.87 6.54 14.37
N ARG A 56 2.81 7.31 14.07
CA ARG A 56 1.43 6.76 14.00
C ARG A 56 1.28 5.69 12.93
N ILE A 57 1.85 5.90 11.73
CA ILE A 57 1.81 4.92 10.64
C ILE A 57 2.55 3.66 11.07
N GLU A 58 3.73 3.78 11.68
CA GLU A 58 4.52 2.67 12.19
C GLU A 58 3.76 1.86 13.25
N GLU A 59 3.07 2.52 14.18
CA GLU A 59 2.27 1.86 15.20
C GLU A 59 1.03 1.17 14.62
N ARG A 60 0.24 1.88 13.81
CA ARG A 60 -1.05 1.38 13.27
C ARG A 60 -0.86 0.32 12.20
N LEU A 61 0.21 0.42 11.41
CA LEU A 61 0.53 -0.52 10.33
C LEU A 61 1.75 -1.41 10.66
N ALA A 62 2.12 -1.56 11.93
CA ALA A 62 3.27 -2.38 12.38
C ALA A 62 3.28 -3.79 11.78
N THR A 63 2.10 -4.39 11.58
CA THR A 63 1.97 -5.74 10.99
C THR A 63 2.31 -5.82 9.50
N ARG A 64 2.34 -4.67 8.81
CA ARG A 64 2.60 -4.52 7.37
C ARG A 64 3.93 -3.82 7.08
N ILE A 65 4.57 -3.28 8.12
CA ILE A 65 5.86 -2.60 8.05
C ILE A 65 6.95 -3.58 8.46
N THR A 66 8.03 -3.56 7.70
CA THR A 66 9.22 -4.36 7.98
C THR A 66 10.10 -3.71 9.04
N LYS A 67 11.10 -4.43 9.54
CA LYS A 67 12.08 -3.87 10.50
C LYS A 67 12.87 -2.69 9.94
N ASP A 68 12.95 -2.58 8.62
CA ASP A 68 13.59 -1.48 7.90
C ASP A 68 12.65 -0.28 7.70
N HIS A 69 11.51 -0.23 8.41
CA HIS A 69 10.51 0.86 8.32
C HIS A 69 9.85 1.00 6.95
N VAL A 70 9.90 -0.07 6.14
CA VAL A 70 9.29 -0.11 4.81
C VAL A 70 7.90 -0.75 4.89
N LEU A 71 6.87 0.01 4.52
CA LEU A 71 5.49 -0.44 4.38
C LEU A 71 5.32 -1.23 3.08
N HIS A 72 4.81 -2.45 3.19
CA HIS A 72 4.55 -3.32 2.04
C HIS A 72 3.05 -3.46 1.77
N VAL A 73 2.62 -3.05 0.57
CA VAL A 73 1.23 -3.20 0.12
C VAL A 73 1.21 -4.05 -1.14
N THR A 74 0.39 -5.11 -1.18
CA THR A 74 0.30 -6.00 -2.37
C THR A 74 -1.12 -6.14 -2.88
N SER A 75 -1.27 -6.20 -4.21
CA SER A 75 -2.51 -6.56 -4.89
C SER A 75 -2.27 -7.54 -6.04
N GLN A 76 -3.17 -8.52 -6.16
CA GLN A 76 -3.21 -9.52 -7.23
C GLN A 76 -4.66 -9.87 -7.61
N ARG A 77 -5.59 -8.93 -7.41
CA ARG A 77 -7.04 -9.13 -7.62
C ARG A 77 -7.41 -9.25 -9.10
N HIS A 78 -6.63 -8.63 -9.98
CA HIS A 78 -6.93 -8.51 -11.40
C HIS A 78 -5.99 -9.36 -12.26
N ARG A 79 -6.42 -9.60 -13.51
CA ARG A 79 -5.64 -10.32 -14.54
C ARG A 79 -4.64 -9.44 -15.29
N SER A 80 -4.62 -8.13 -15.05
CA SER A 80 -3.66 -7.20 -15.66
C SER A 80 -2.79 -6.51 -14.60
N ARG A 81 -1.52 -6.28 -14.95
CA ARG A 81 -0.54 -5.58 -14.12
C ARG A 81 -0.97 -4.15 -13.81
N GLU A 82 -1.52 -3.44 -14.79
CA GLU A 82 -2.00 -2.07 -14.61
C GLU A 82 -3.17 -1.97 -13.63
N ALA A 83 -4.16 -2.87 -13.74
CA ALA A 83 -5.29 -2.88 -12.81
C ALA A 83 -4.82 -3.21 -11.38
N ASN A 84 -3.90 -4.16 -11.24
CA ASN A 84 -3.30 -4.43 -9.93
C ASN A 84 -2.44 -3.28 -9.41
N ARG A 85 -1.76 -2.51 -10.27
CA ARG A 85 -1.01 -1.32 -9.84
C ARG A 85 -1.95 -0.26 -9.27
N ARG A 86 -3.07 0.03 -9.96
CA ARG A 86 -4.09 0.96 -9.47
C ARG A 86 -4.68 0.49 -8.14
N ALA A 87 -5.09 -0.78 -8.06
CA ALA A 87 -5.62 -1.36 -6.83
C ALA A 87 -4.62 -1.34 -5.66
N THR A 88 -3.31 -1.50 -5.93
CA THR A 88 -2.27 -1.38 -4.90
C THR A 88 -2.11 0.07 -4.43
N ILE A 89 -2.17 1.04 -5.35
CA ILE A 89 -2.12 2.48 -5.03
C ILE A 89 -3.33 2.90 -4.19
N GLU A 90 -4.54 2.52 -4.60
CA GLU A 90 -5.77 2.82 -3.87
C GLU A 90 -5.68 2.26 -2.44
N ARG A 91 -5.31 0.98 -2.33
CA ARG A 91 -5.14 0.33 -1.03
C ARG A 91 -4.06 0.99 -0.17
N PHE A 92 -2.97 1.45 -0.77
CA PHE A 92 -1.93 2.18 -0.04
C PHE A 92 -2.46 3.51 0.50
N GLY A 93 -3.22 4.25 -0.31
CA GLY A 93 -3.91 5.48 0.08
C GLY A 93 -4.85 5.26 1.27
N ASP A 94 -5.73 4.26 1.15
CA ASP A 94 -6.69 3.91 2.21
C ASP A 94 -5.98 3.57 3.52
N LEU A 95 -4.92 2.75 3.46
CA LEU A 95 -4.17 2.35 4.65
C LEU A 95 -3.49 3.53 5.36
N LEU A 96 -2.89 4.44 4.59
CA LEU A 96 -2.28 5.64 5.16
C LEU A 96 -3.34 6.59 5.72
N ALA A 97 -4.45 6.78 5.00
CA ALA A 97 -5.55 7.61 5.48
C ALA A 97 -6.14 7.05 6.79
N GLU A 98 -6.37 5.73 6.88
CA GLU A 98 -6.83 5.05 8.09
C GLU A 98 -5.84 5.16 9.25
N ALA A 99 -4.53 5.09 8.97
CA ALA A 99 -3.49 5.20 9.99
C ALA A 99 -3.34 6.64 10.52
N LEU A 100 -3.59 7.63 9.66
CA LEU A 100 -3.48 9.06 9.97
C LEU A 100 -4.79 9.68 10.45
N ALA A 101 -5.93 9.04 10.19
CA ALA A 101 -7.23 9.50 10.64
C ALA A 101 -7.22 9.66 12.16
N GLN A 102 -7.54 10.86 12.62
CA GLN A 102 -7.90 11.11 14.01
C GLN A 102 -9.11 10.23 14.33
N GLU A 103 -9.14 9.60 15.51
CA GLU A 103 -10.21 8.65 15.87
C GLU A 103 -11.58 9.33 15.85
N GLU A 104 -12.26 9.29 14.71
CA GLU A 104 -13.70 9.39 14.62
C GLU A 104 -14.27 7.97 14.49
N PRO A 105 -15.36 7.65 15.22
CA PRO A 105 -15.87 6.29 15.34
C PRO A 105 -16.23 5.72 13.97
N ARG A 106 -15.44 4.73 13.55
CA ARG A 106 -15.56 3.97 12.30
C ARG A 106 -16.98 3.45 12.10
N VAL A 107 -17.69 4.02 11.13
CA VAL A 107 -18.84 3.36 10.49
C VAL A 107 -18.32 2.16 9.68
N PRO A 108 -18.91 0.96 9.86
CA PRO A 108 -18.39 -0.27 9.27
C PRO A 108 -18.46 -0.20 7.73
N SER A 109 -17.33 -0.42 7.07
CA SER A 109 -17.25 -0.62 5.63
C SER A 109 -18.08 -1.85 5.26
N LYS A 110 -19.14 -1.65 4.49
CA LYS A 110 -20.11 -2.69 4.07
C LYS A 110 -19.44 -3.84 3.32
N VAL A 111 -19.85 -5.05 3.68
CA VAL A 111 -19.54 -6.35 3.05
C VAL A 111 -20.37 -6.54 1.77
#